data_AF-A0A351MH85-F1
#
_entry.id   AF-A0A351MH85-F1
#
_cell.length_a   1.000
_cell.length_b   1.000
_cell.length_c   1.000
_cell.angle_alpha   90.00
_cell.angle_beta   90.00
_cell.angle_gamma   90.00
#
_symmetry.space_group_name_H-M   'P 1'
#
loop_
_entity.id
_entity.type
_entity.pdbx_description
1 polymer ?
#
loop_
_entity_poly.entity_id
_entity_poly.type
_entity_poly.pdbx_seq_one_letter_code
_entity_poly.pdbx_strand_id
1 'polypeptide(L)'
;VLQDVSLTVAAGRLTALLGPNGAGKSTLFRLIVGRLQPLRGEISIFGQPAASLDSVSRARLVGYLPQEVRAAFGFSVGEVVLMGRYP
;
A
#
# COMPACT_ATOMS: atom_id res chain seq x y z
N VAL A 1 -1.40 -14.12 11.93
CA VAL A 1 -0.48 -13.00 11.57
C VAL A 1 -1.18 -11.65 11.68
N LEU A 2 -2.37 -11.46 11.11
CA LEU A 2 -3.24 -10.33 11.44
C LEU A 2 -4.56 -10.91 11.94
N GLN A 3 -4.79 -10.80 13.24
CA GLN A 3 -5.99 -11.18 13.97
C GLN A 3 -6.00 -10.34 15.25
N ASP A 4 -6.84 -9.33 15.43
CA ASP A 4 -7.71 -8.67 14.45
C ASP A 4 -7.57 -7.14 14.60
N VAL A 5 -7.76 -6.37 13.52
CA VAL A 5 -7.21 -4.99 13.40
C VAL A 5 -8.28 -3.97 13.01
N SER A 6 -8.43 -2.94 13.85
CA SER A 6 -9.17 -1.71 13.54
C SER A 6 -8.23 -0.51 13.67
N LEU A 7 -7.98 0.20 12.57
CA LEU A 7 -7.05 1.33 12.52
C LEU A 7 -7.60 2.42 11.60
N THR A 8 -7.68 3.66 12.12
CA THR A 8 -8.04 4.84 11.32
C THR A 8 -6.82 5.75 11.18
N VAL A 9 -6.39 5.98 9.94
CA VAL A 9 -5.33 6.95 9.60
C VAL A 9 -6.00 8.21 9.07
N ALA A 10 -5.82 9.34 9.77
CA ALA A 10 -6.40 10.61 9.35
C ALA A 10 -5.62 11.22 8.17
N ALA A 11 -6.35 11.86 7.24
CA ALA A 11 -5.75 12.60 6.14
C ALA A 11 -4.82 13.72 6.67
N GLY A 12 -3.73 13.99 5.95
CA GLY A 12 -2.75 15.01 6.31
C GLY A 12 -1.83 14.65 7.51
N ARG A 13 -1.92 13.44 8.08
CA ARG A 13 -1.01 12.99 9.15
C ARG A 13 0.05 12.00 8.65
N LEU A 14 1.30 12.28 9.00
CA LEU A 14 2.36 11.26 9.01
C LEU A 14 2.08 10.26 10.14
N THR A 15 1.94 8.98 9.80
CA THR A 15 1.67 7.90 10.75
C THR A 15 2.73 6.80 10.60
N ALA A 16 3.36 6.41 11.70
CA ALA A 16 4.37 5.36 11.72
C ALA A 16 3.82 4.07 12.35
N LEU A 17 4.07 2.92 11.71
CA LEU A 17 3.73 1.60 12.24
C LEU A 17 5.01 0.87 12.66
N LEU A 18 5.19 0.73 13.98
CA LEU A 18 6.36 0.10 14.59
C LEU A 18 6.03 -1.31 15.11
N GLY A 19 7.06 -2.15 15.25
CA GLY A 19 6.95 -3.52 15.75
C GLY A 19 8.07 -4.42 15.23
N PRO A 20 8.28 -5.61 15.81
CA PRO A 20 9.37 -6.51 15.42
C PRO A 20 9.19 -7.09 13.99
N ASN A 21 10.23 -7.74 13.49
CA ASN A 21 10.13 -8.54 12.26
C ASN A 21 9.17 -9.71 12.49
N GLY A 22 8.37 -10.06 11.48
CA GLY A 22 7.29 -11.05 11.60
C GLY A 22 5.96 -10.52 12.15
N ALA A 23 5.90 -9.32 12.74
CA ALA A 23 4.68 -8.72 13.34
C ALA A 23 3.58 -8.30 12.32
N GLY A 24 3.61 -8.78 11.08
CA GLY A 24 2.56 -8.52 10.08
C GLY A 24 2.58 -7.15 9.39
N LYS A 25 3.49 -6.22 9.73
CA LYS A 25 3.57 -4.87 9.13
C LYS A 25 3.52 -4.89 7.59
N SER A 26 4.41 -5.67 6.96
CA SER A 26 4.46 -5.81 5.49
C SER A 26 3.24 -6.52 4.91
N THR A 27 2.57 -7.37 5.69
CA THR A 27 1.28 -8.00 5.33
C THR A 27 0.15 -6.96 5.32
N LEU A 28 0.09 -6.10 6.34
CA LEU A 28 -0.91 -5.01 6.41
C LEU A 28 -0.76 -4.04 5.24
N PHE A 29 0.47 -3.62 4.91
CA PHE A 29 0.69 -2.78 3.74
C PHE A 29 0.27 -3.49 2.44
N ARG A 30 0.58 -4.79 2.27
CA ARG A 30 0.13 -5.58 1.11
C ARG A 30 -1.39 -5.66 0.99
N LEU A 31 -2.12 -5.73 2.10
CA LEU A 31 -3.59 -5.68 2.12
C LEU A 31 -4.12 -4.31 1.69
N ILE A 32 -3.59 -3.21 2.26
CA ILE A 32 -3.99 -1.83 1.91
C ILE A 32 -3.79 -1.57 0.41
N VAL A 33 -2.63 -1.96 -0.15
CA VAL A 33 -2.33 -1.77 -1.58
C VAL A 33 -2.98 -2.82 -2.50
N GLY A 34 -3.86 -3.68 -1.97
CA GLY A 34 -4.61 -4.68 -2.76
C GLY A 34 -3.78 -5.83 -3.34
N ARG A 35 -2.52 -6.01 -2.90
CA ARG A 35 -1.67 -7.15 -3.27
C ARG A 35 -2.01 -8.44 -2.50
N LEU A 36 -2.82 -8.33 -1.45
CA LEU A 36 -3.46 -9.43 -0.73
C LEU A 36 -4.92 -9.05 -0.49
N GLN A 37 -5.78 -10.05 -0.39
CA GLN A 37 -7.17 -9.88 0.08
C GLN A 37 -7.28 -10.32 1.54
N PRO A 38 -8.08 -9.63 2.38
CA PRO A 38 -8.34 -10.07 3.75
C PRO A 38 -9.20 -11.34 3.74
N LEU A 39 -8.95 -12.26 4.68
CA LEU A 39 -9.80 -13.44 4.87
C LEU A 39 -11.14 -13.10 5.55
N ARG A 40 -11.13 -12.05 6.39
CA ARG A 40 -12.28 -11.49 7.12
C ARG A 40 -12.02 -10.00 7.40
N GLY A 41 -13.08 -9.23 7.63
CA GLY A 41 -13.01 -7.79 7.83
C GLY A 41 -12.93 -7.01 6.52
N GLU A 42 -12.87 -5.68 6.63
CA GLU A 42 -12.88 -4.75 5.50
C GLU A 42 -11.76 -3.72 5.61
N ILE A 43 -11.44 -3.08 4.48
CA ILE A 43 -10.50 -1.96 4.38
C ILE A 43 -11.19 -0.90 3.54
N SER A 44 -11.15 0.36 3.97
CA SER A 44 -11.60 1.50 3.18
C SER A 44 -10.46 2.49 2.97
N ILE A 45 -10.47 3.16 1.82
CA ILE A 45 -9.47 4.15 1.39
C ILE A 45 -10.25 5.40 1.01
N PHE A 46 -10.03 6.50 1.73
CA PHE A 46 -10.82 7.73 1.60
C PHE A 46 -12.35 7.50 1.62
N GLY A 47 -12.82 6.58 2.47
CA GLY A 47 -14.23 6.23 2.62
C GLY A 47 -14.79 5.25 1.57
N GLN A 48 -14.02 4.90 0.54
CA GLN A 48 -14.42 3.91 -0.46
C GLN A 48 -13.94 2.50 -0.06
N PRO A 49 -14.78 1.44 -0.18
CA PRO A 49 -14.33 0.07 0.06
C PRO A 49 -13.16 -0.30 -0.83
N ALA A 50 -12.05 -0.75 -0.25
CA ALA A 50 -10.86 -1.13 -1.00
C ALA A 50 -11.14 -2.28 -1.99
N ALA A 51 -12.15 -3.12 -1.73
CA ALA A 51 -12.55 -4.21 -2.62
C ALA A 51 -13.26 -3.74 -3.91
N SER A 52 -13.85 -2.54 -3.94
CA SER A 52 -14.51 -1.99 -5.14
C SER A 52 -13.58 -1.17 -6.05
N LEU A 53 -12.31 -0.99 -5.66
CA LEU A 53 -11.31 -0.28 -6.45
C LEU A 53 -10.57 -1.23 -7.40
N ASP A 54 -10.65 -0.94 -8.70
CA ASP A 54 -9.77 -1.54 -9.70
C ASP A 54 -8.30 -1.10 -9.51
N SER A 55 -7.39 -1.66 -10.31
CA SER A 55 -5.95 -1.39 -10.19
C SER A 55 -5.59 0.08 -10.40
N VAL A 56 -6.17 0.71 -11.42
CA VAL A 56 -5.90 2.11 -11.81
C VAL A 56 -6.45 3.10 -10.79
N SER A 57 -7.70 2.91 -10.34
CA SER A 57 -8.31 3.77 -9.33
C SER A 57 -7.57 3.67 -8.00
N ARG A 58 -7.11 2.48 -7.61
CA ARG A 58 -6.25 2.30 -6.43
C ARG A 58 -4.89 2.97 -6.58
N ALA A 59 -4.22 2.81 -7.71
CA ALA A 59 -2.90 3.40 -7.96
C ALA A 59 -2.93 4.94 -7.85
N ARG A 60 -4.02 5.56 -8.33
CA ARG A 60 -4.26 7.01 -8.20
C ARG A 60 -4.46 7.49 -6.75
N LEU A 61 -4.85 6.61 -5.84
CA LEU A 61 -5.10 6.93 -4.42
C LEU A 61 -3.95 6.51 -3.49
N VAL A 62 -3.12 5.54 -3.88
CA VAL A 62 -2.11 4.92 -3.00
C VAL A 62 -0.76 4.76 -3.68
N GLY A 63 0.19 5.62 -3.31
CA GLY A 63 1.61 5.38 -3.59
C GLY A 63 2.20 4.33 -2.65
N TYR A 64 2.91 3.34 -3.21
CA TYR A 64 3.54 2.27 -2.43
C TYR A 64 5.02 2.08 -2.77
N LEU A 65 5.88 2.33 -1.77
CA LEU A 65 7.30 2.00 -1.83
C LEU A 65 7.51 0.61 -1.17
N PRO A 66 7.92 -0.43 -1.92
CA PRO A 66 8.26 -1.73 -1.33
C PRO A 66 9.56 -1.66 -0.52
N GLN A 67 9.72 -2.62 0.41
CA GLN A 67 10.92 -2.74 1.25
C GLN A 67 12.22 -2.94 0.44
N GLU A 68 12.14 -3.66 -0.67
CA GLU A 68 13.22 -3.79 -1.65
C GLU A 68 12.77 -3.17 -2.97
N VAL A 69 13.53 -2.19 -3.46
CA VAL A 69 13.37 -1.64 -4.81
C VAL A 69 14.48 -2.22 -5.68
N ARG A 70 14.10 -3.14 -6.59
CA ARG A 70 15.01 -3.61 -7.63
C ARG A 70 14.93 -2.63 -8.80
N ALA A 71 15.90 -1.73 -8.89
CA ALA A 71 16.06 -0.88 -10.08
C ALA A 71 16.34 -1.78 -11.29
N ALA A 72 15.56 -1.65 -12.34
CA ALA A 72 15.81 -2.33 -13.60
C ALA A 72 17.02 -1.69 -14.30
N PHE A 73 17.94 -2.50 -14.79
CA PHE A 73 19.09 -2.02 -15.54
C PHE A 73 18.64 -1.42 -16.88
N GLY A 74 19.25 -0.31 -17.29
CA GLY A 74 18.94 0.37 -18.56
C GLY A 74 17.98 1.56 -18.47
N PHE A 75 17.54 1.97 -17.28
CA PHE A 75 16.77 3.21 -17.08
C PHE A 75 17.58 4.27 -16.31
N SER A 76 17.45 5.52 -16.72
CA SER A 76 17.91 6.68 -15.96
C SER A 76 17.04 6.94 -14.72
N VAL A 77 17.58 7.69 -13.76
CA VAL A 77 16.83 8.13 -12.57
C VAL A 77 15.55 8.88 -12.96
N GLY A 78 15.61 9.72 -14.00
CA GLY A 78 14.44 10.47 -14.49
C GLY A 78 13.33 9.56 -15.00
N GLU A 79 13.67 8.52 -15.77
CA GLU A 79 12.70 7.54 -16.28
C GLU A 79 12.05 6.75 -15.14
N VAL A 80 12.84 6.28 -14.16
CA VAL A 80 12.31 5.57 -12.98
C VAL A 80 11.35 6.45 -12.16
N VAL A 81 11.66 7.74 -12.01
CA VAL A 81 10.75 8.70 -11.34
C VAL A 81 9.49 8.95 -12.17
N LEU A 82 9.60 9.06 -13.50
CA LEU A 82 8.46 9.27 -14.39
C LEU A 82 7.53 8.04 -14.46
N MET A 83 8.05 6.81 -14.31
CA MET A 83 7.21 5.60 -14.19
C MET A 83 6.18 5.73 -13.06
N GLY A 84 6.55 6.36 -11.94
CA GLY A 84 5.62 6.63 -10.82
C GLY A 84 4.51 7.66 -11.12
N ARG A 85 4.49 8.25 -12.32
CA ARG A 85 3.44 9.17 -12.79
C ARG A 85 2.53 8.56 -13.87
N TYR A 86 2.81 7.34 -14.33
CA TYR A 86 1.88 6.60 -15.18
C TYR A 86 0.68 6.12 -14.35
N PRO A 87 -0.53 6.11 -14.93
CA PRO A 87 -1.78 5.85 -14.22
C PRO A 87 -2.03 4.37 -13.88
#